data_AF-A0A933A0M2-F1
#
_entry.id   AF-A0A933A0M2-F1
#
_cell.length_a   1.000
_cell.length_b   1.000
_cell.length_c   1.000
_cell.angle_alpha   90.00
_cell.angle_beta   90.00
_cell.angle_gamma   90.00
#
_symmetry.space_group_name_H-M   'P 1'
#
loop_
_entity.id
_entity.type
_entity.pdbx_description
1 polymer ?
#
loop_
_entity_poly.entity_id
_entity_poly.type
_entity_poly.pdbx_seq_one_letter_code
_entity_poly.pdbx_strand_id
1 'polypeptide(L)'
;TSCGCFECIMCLVPEANGVMVVNREYAGMTPVGMTFSTLAGMVGGGVQTPGFLGVGRLYLTSRKFIPADGGLQRLVWMPKELKDALRDRLVARATEIGDETLVDKIADETVATTVEELTAHLERVGHPALQMPAIL
;
A
#
# COMPACT_ATOMS: atom_id res chain seq x y z
N THR A 1 -10.87 8.68 10.32
CA THR A 1 -11.05 7.94 11.58
C THR A 1 -11.37 6.49 11.28
N SER A 2 -10.91 5.56 12.12
CA SER A 2 -11.18 4.12 11.97
C SER A 2 -11.62 3.49 13.30
N CYS A 3 -12.63 2.62 13.26
CA CYS A 3 -13.19 2.00 14.48
C CYS A 3 -12.33 0.84 15.03
N GLY A 4 -11.76 0.00 14.14
CA GLY A 4 -11.01 -1.21 14.50
C GLY A 4 -11.37 -2.45 13.68
N CYS A 5 -12.48 -2.40 12.93
CA CYS A 5 -12.95 -3.51 12.09
C CYS A 5 -12.38 -3.51 10.67
N PHE A 6 -11.29 -2.79 10.40
CA PHE A 6 -10.70 -2.72 9.06
C PHE A 6 -10.04 -4.05 8.68
N GLU A 7 -10.17 -4.40 7.39
CA GLU A 7 -9.54 -5.58 6.80
C GLU A 7 -8.08 -5.32 6.45
N CYS A 8 -7.76 -4.07 6.08
CA CYS A 8 -6.42 -3.61 5.76
C CYS A 8 -6.12 -2.27 6.40
N ILE A 9 -4.84 -1.99 6.61
CA ILE A 9 -4.32 -0.69 7.00
C ILE A 9 -3.43 -0.17 5.88
N MET A 10 -3.70 1.04 5.43
CA MET A 10 -2.82 1.81 4.56
C MET A 10 -1.92 2.70 5.42
N CYS A 11 -0.64 2.74 5.10
CA CYS A 11 0.36 3.58 5.76
C CYS A 11 1.17 4.32 4.70
N LEU A 12 1.38 5.62 4.89
CA LEU A 12 2.31 6.41 4.10
C LEU A 12 3.75 5.91 4.32
N VAL A 13 4.52 5.85 3.24
CA VAL A 13 5.97 5.58 3.24
C VAL A 13 6.64 6.74 2.52
N PRO A 14 7.03 7.81 3.25
CA PRO A 14 7.62 9.01 2.67
C PRO A 14 8.84 8.73 1.78
N GLU A 15 9.71 7.83 2.21
CA GLU A 15 10.95 7.45 1.52
C GLU A 15 10.70 6.77 0.17
N ALA A 16 9.53 6.13 0.01
CA ALA A 16 9.09 5.50 -1.22
C ALA A 16 8.14 6.39 -2.04
N ASN A 17 7.88 7.62 -1.59
CA ASN A 17 6.91 8.55 -2.16
C ASN A 17 5.53 7.89 -2.42
N GLY A 18 5.11 7.01 -1.52
CA GLY A 18 3.97 6.11 -1.75
C GLY A 18 3.29 5.65 -0.48
N VAL A 19 2.40 4.69 -0.63
CA VAL A 19 1.67 4.04 0.46
C VAL A 19 1.90 2.53 0.40
N MET A 20 2.05 1.92 1.56
CA MET A 20 1.97 0.48 1.72
C MET A 20 0.60 0.08 2.28
N VAL A 21 0.19 -1.15 2.04
CA VAL A 21 -1.03 -1.72 2.61
C VAL A 21 -0.72 -3.05 3.25
N VAL A 22 -1.28 -3.31 4.43
CA VAL A 22 -1.16 -4.60 5.11
C VAL A 22 -2.54 -5.11 5.54
N ASN A 23 -2.87 -6.37 5.25
CA ASN A 23 -4.12 -7.00 5.69
C ASN A 23 -3.98 -7.69 7.05
N ARG A 24 -5.11 -7.88 7.72
CA ARG A 24 -5.20 -8.44 9.07
C ARG A 24 -4.54 -9.81 9.24
N GLU A 25 -4.56 -10.62 8.21
CA GLU A 25 -4.06 -12.00 8.23
C GLU A 25 -2.54 -12.08 8.11
N TYR A 26 -1.89 -11.02 7.62
CA TYR A 26 -0.43 -10.95 7.53
C TYR A 26 0.18 -10.66 8.91
N ALA A 27 0.89 -11.65 9.46
CA ALA A 27 1.55 -11.56 10.77
C ALA A 27 3.00 -11.08 10.73
N GLY A 28 3.56 -10.89 9.53
CA GLY A 28 4.97 -10.52 9.36
C GLY A 28 5.25 -9.05 9.62
N MET A 29 6.54 -8.70 9.54
CA MET A 29 6.98 -7.31 9.57
C MET A 29 6.67 -6.63 8.23
N THR A 30 6.36 -5.35 8.28
CA THR A 30 6.19 -4.51 7.09
C THR A 30 7.39 -3.56 6.96
N PRO A 31 7.61 -2.95 5.78
CA PRO A 31 8.72 -2.02 5.58
C PRO A 31 8.82 -0.90 6.61
N VAL A 32 7.69 -0.44 7.18
CA VAL A 32 7.68 0.62 8.21
C VAL A 32 8.03 0.12 9.62
N GLY A 33 8.56 -1.09 9.77
CA GLY A 33 9.02 -1.63 11.05
C GLY A 33 7.90 -1.96 12.03
N MET A 34 6.66 -2.12 11.55
CA MET A 34 5.49 -2.46 12.37
C MET A 34 4.72 -3.63 11.77
N THR A 35 4.12 -4.46 12.62
CA THR A 35 3.15 -5.49 12.21
C THR A 35 1.75 -4.88 12.05
N PHE A 36 0.81 -5.62 11.45
CA PHE A 36 -0.59 -5.21 11.39
C PHE A 36 -1.15 -4.88 12.78
N SER A 37 -0.88 -5.70 13.80
CA SER A 37 -1.41 -5.50 15.15
C SER A 37 -0.92 -4.19 15.78
N THR A 38 0.36 -3.85 15.60
CA THR A 38 0.91 -2.57 16.08
C THR A 38 0.27 -1.39 15.36
N LEU A 39 0.18 -1.46 14.03
CA LEU A 39 -0.48 -0.44 13.22
C LEU A 39 -1.97 -0.28 13.61
N ALA A 40 -2.67 -1.38 13.86
CA ALA A 40 -4.07 -1.37 14.24
C ALA A 40 -4.29 -0.62 15.56
N GLY A 41 -3.37 -0.76 16.51
CA GLY A 41 -3.37 -0.01 17.78
C GLY A 41 -3.19 1.49 17.60
N MET A 42 -2.47 1.93 16.57
CA MET A 42 -2.25 3.36 16.27
C MET A 42 -3.39 4.02 15.49
N VAL A 43 -4.11 3.23 14.68
CA VAL A 43 -5.15 3.73 13.75
C VAL A 43 -6.57 3.56 14.32
N GLY A 44 -6.76 2.59 15.21
CA GLY A 44 -8.04 2.31 15.85
C GLY A 44 -8.50 3.39 16.84
N GLY A 45 -9.71 3.21 17.39
CA GLY A 45 -10.21 4.07 18.48
C GLY A 45 -10.84 5.40 18.02
N GLY A 46 -11.13 5.55 16.73
CA GLY A 46 -11.82 6.75 16.23
C GLY A 46 -10.95 8.00 16.17
N VAL A 47 -9.63 7.86 16.30
CA VAL A 47 -8.67 8.96 16.17
C VAL A 47 -8.40 9.24 14.69
N GLN A 48 -8.06 10.50 14.37
CA GLN A 48 -7.51 10.85 13.06
C GLN A 48 -6.00 10.75 13.14
N THR A 49 -5.43 9.80 12.41
CA THR A 49 -3.98 9.57 12.35
C THR A 49 -3.50 9.89 10.93
N PRO A 50 -2.98 11.12 10.66
CA PRO A 50 -2.53 11.51 9.34
C PRO A 50 -1.50 10.52 8.77
N GLY A 51 -1.64 10.17 7.48
CA GLY A 51 -0.78 9.17 6.83
C GLY A 51 -1.21 7.73 7.07
N PHE A 52 -2.22 7.46 7.90
CA PHE A 52 -2.73 6.13 8.15
C PHE A 52 -4.25 6.05 7.94
N LEU A 53 -4.71 4.94 7.37
CA LEU A 53 -6.14 4.72 7.12
C LEU A 53 -6.51 3.24 7.18
N GLY A 54 -7.47 2.89 8.04
CA GLY A 54 -8.11 1.58 7.98
C GLY A 54 -9.11 1.50 6.84
N VAL A 55 -8.99 0.49 5.97
CA VAL A 55 -9.80 0.32 4.76
C VAL A 55 -10.27 -1.14 4.60
N GLY A 56 -11.29 -1.34 3.76
CA GLY A 56 -11.65 -2.67 3.25
C GLY A 56 -10.81 -3.06 2.03
N ARG A 57 -10.63 -4.35 1.78
CA ARG A 57 -9.83 -4.88 0.66
C ARG A 57 -10.27 -4.34 -0.70
N LEU A 58 -11.58 -4.23 -0.90
CA LEU A 58 -12.15 -3.76 -2.18
C LEU A 58 -11.89 -2.28 -2.45
N TYR A 59 -11.57 -1.48 -1.43
CA TYR A 59 -11.23 -0.08 -1.63
C TYR A 59 -9.91 0.10 -2.39
N LEU A 60 -8.97 -0.85 -2.25
CA LEU A 60 -7.67 -0.82 -2.92
C LEU A 60 -7.77 -0.84 -4.45
N THR A 61 -8.85 -1.42 -4.97
CA THR A 61 -9.11 -1.50 -6.43
C THR A 61 -10.19 -0.51 -6.86
N SER A 62 -10.54 0.45 -6.02
CA SER A 62 -11.55 1.46 -6.35
C SER A 62 -10.98 2.54 -7.27
N ARG A 63 -11.83 3.11 -8.14
CA ARG A 63 -11.53 4.37 -8.85
C ARG A 63 -11.40 5.58 -7.92
N LYS A 64 -11.84 5.43 -6.67
CA LYS A 64 -11.75 6.43 -5.60
C LYS A 64 -10.70 6.08 -4.55
N PHE A 65 -9.79 5.15 -4.85
CA PHE A 65 -8.62 4.91 -4.03
C PHE A 65 -7.75 6.17 -4.04
N ILE A 66 -7.62 6.84 -2.88
CA ILE A 66 -6.78 8.03 -2.63
C ILE A 66 -6.54 8.95 -3.87
N PRO A 67 -7.60 9.47 -4.49
CA PRO A 67 -7.48 10.14 -5.80
C PRO A 67 -6.70 11.45 -5.71
N ALA A 68 -6.73 12.13 -4.56
CA ALA A 68 -5.97 13.35 -4.32
C ALA A 68 -4.46 13.07 -4.20
N ASP A 69 -4.08 11.89 -3.72
CA ASP A 69 -2.68 11.51 -3.50
C ASP A 69 -2.05 10.84 -4.72
N GLY A 70 -2.82 10.55 -5.77
CA GLY A 70 -2.34 9.92 -7.01
C GLY A 70 -2.81 8.48 -7.22
N GLY A 71 -3.72 7.98 -6.39
CA GLY A 71 -4.41 6.73 -6.62
C GLY A 71 -3.52 5.50 -6.59
N LEU A 72 -3.82 4.52 -7.44
CA LEU A 72 -3.19 3.19 -7.40
C LEU A 72 -1.68 3.25 -7.68
N GLN A 73 -1.19 4.24 -8.42
CA GLN A 73 0.24 4.43 -8.69
C GLN A 73 1.07 4.71 -7.44
N ARG A 74 0.43 5.08 -6.32
CA ARG A 74 1.10 5.25 -5.02
C ARG A 74 1.25 3.94 -4.25
N LEU A 75 0.59 2.86 -4.63
CA LEU A 75 0.69 1.60 -3.90
C LEU A 75 2.04 0.94 -4.19
N VAL A 76 2.97 0.97 -3.22
CA VAL A 76 4.35 0.51 -3.40
C VAL A 76 4.63 -0.86 -2.77
N TRP A 77 3.83 -1.26 -1.78
CA TRP A 77 4.01 -2.53 -1.09
C TRP A 77 2.68 -3.10 -0.61
N MET A 78 2.48 -4.42 -0.76
CA MET A 78 1.38 -5.17 -0.16
C MET A 78 1.73 -6.65 0.01
N PRO A 79 1.18 -7.38 1.01
CA PRO A 79 1.45 -8.80 1.17
C PRO A 79 1.10 -9.60 -0.09
N LYS A 80 1.93 -10.59 -0.41
CA LYS A 80 1.78 -11.41 -1.60
C LYS A 80 0.41 -12.09 -1.66
N GLU A 81 -0.06 -12.63 -0.54
CA GLU A 81 -1.39 -13.26 -0.45
C GLU A 81 -2.51 -12.26 -0.84
N LEU A 82 -2.45 -11.02 -0.35
CA LEU A 82 -3.42 -9.98 -0.67
C LEU A 82 -3.32 -9.57 -2.15
N LYS A 83 -2.09 -9.48 -2.66
CA LYS A 83 -1.80 -9.15 -4.06
C LYS A 83 -2.38 -10.20 -5.00
N ASP A 84 -2.15 -11.47 -4.70
CA ASP A 84 -2.66 -12.61 -5.48
C ASP A 84 -4.20 -12.65 -5.42
N ALA A 85 -4.80 -12.45 -4.25
CA ALA A 85 -6.26 -12.43 -4.08
C ALA A 85 -6.96 -11.28 -4.83
N LEU A 86 -6.27 -10.15 -5.04
CA LEU A 86 -6.81 -8.99 -5.75
C LEU A 86 -6.25 -8.84 -7.18
N ARG A 87 -5.42 -9.77 -7.67
CA ARG A 87 -4.60 -9.59 -8.87
C ARG A 87 -5.41 -9.19 -10.09
N ASP A 88 -6.49 -9.91 -10.40
CA ASP A 88 -7.32 -9.62 -11.56
C ASP A 88 -7.93 -8.22 -11.50
N ARG A 89 -8.35 -7.78 -10.31
CA ARG A 89 -8.92 -6.45 -10.09
C ARG A 89 -7.87 -5.35 -10.15
N LEU A 90 -6.68 -5.62 -9.60
CA LEU A 90 -5.54 -4.70 -9.66
C LEU A 90 -5.08 -4.51 -11.10
N VAL A 91 -4.94 -5.60 -11.87
CA VAL A 91 -4.55 -5.55 -13.28
C VAL A 91 -5.59 -4.79 -14.09
N ALA A 92 -6.89 -5.10 -13.93
CA ALA A 92 -7.94 -4.36 -14.63
C ALA A 92 -7.88 -2.85 -14.32
N ARG A 93 -7.64 -2.47 -13.05
CA ARG A 93 -7.50 -1.07 -12.67
C ARG A 93 -6.21 -0.43 -13.17
N ALA A 94 -5.12 -1.18 -13.21
CA ALA A 94 -3.82 -0.76 -13.74
C ALA A 94 -3.91 -0.48 -15.25
N THR A 95 -4.59 -1.35 -16.01
CA THR A 95 -4.93 -1.12 -17.43
C THR A 95 -5.81 0.10 -17.60
N GLU A 96 -6.85 0.29 -16.77
CA GLU A 96 -7.74 1.46 -16.84
C GLU A 96 -7.02 2.80 -16.59
N ILE A 97 -5.87 2.81 -15.90
CA ILE A 97 -5.04 4.01 -15.68
C ILE A 97 -3.83 4.08 -16.62
N GLY A 98 -3.69 3.13 -17.56
CA GLY A 98 -2.63 3.13 -18.57
C GLY A 98 -1.27 2.59 -18.12
N ASP A 99 -1.19 1.84 -17.01
CA ASP A 99 0.04 1.19 -16.53
C ASP A 99 -0.19 -0.29 -16.23
N GLU A 100 -0.26 -1.12 -17.28
CA GLU A 100 -0.51 -2.56 -17.17
C GLU A 100 0.55 -3.31 -16.37
N THR A 101 1.75 -2.73 -16.26
CA THR A 101 2.89 -3.32 -15.54
C THR A 101 2.92 -2.97 -14.06
N LEU A 102 2.05 -2.05 -13.61
CA LEU A 102 2.08 -1.50 -12.25
C LEU A 102 2.06 -2.61 -11.21
N VAL A 103 1.16 -3.57 -11.35
CA VAL A 103 0.95 -4.63 -10.35
C VAL A 103 2.24 -5.41 -10.10
N ASP A 104 3.02 -5.71 -11.14
CA ASP A 104 4.25 -6.48 -11.00
C ASP A 104 5.40 -5.66 -10.37
N LYS A 105 5.31 -4.33 -10.37
CA LYS A 105 6.28 -3.42 -9.73
C LYS A 105 6.02 -3.20 -8.24
N ILE A 106 4.83 -3.54 -7.73
CA ILE A 106 4.48 -3.42 -6.31
C ILE A 106 5.25 -4.50 -5.54
N ALA A 107 6.04 -4.11 -4.54
CA ALA A 107 6.78 -5.06 -3.71
C ALA A 107 5.85 -5.83 -2.77
N ASP A 108 6.37 -6.94 -2.25
CA ASP A 108 5.73 -7.75 -1.20
C ASP A 108 6.80 -8.25 -0.22
N GLU A 109 6.40 -9.05 0.78
CA GLU A 109 7.29 -9.58 1.81
C GLU A 109 8.40 -10.50 1.27
N THR A 110 8.25 -11.04 0.06
CA THR A 110 9.28 -11.87 -0.58
C THR A 110 10.38 -11.03 -1.24
N VAL A 111 10.14 -9.72 -1.36
CA VAL A 111 11.00 -8.75 -2.03
C VAL A 111 11.63 -7.77 -1.06
N ALA A 112 10.84 -7.22 -0.13
CA ALA A 112 11.28 -6.20 0.81
C ALA A 112 10.51 -6.28 2.12
N THR A 113 11.24 -6.24 3.23
CA THR A 113 10.69 -6.18 4.60
C THR A 113 11.16 -4.94 5.36
N THR A 114 12.05 -4.14 4.77
CA THR A 114 12.56 -2.86 5.27
C THR A 114 12.34 -1.74 4.26
N VAL A 115 12.39 -0.48 4.70
CA VAL A 115 12.26 0.68 3.80
C VAL A 115 13.40 0.72 2.79
N GLU A 116 14.62 0.38 3.21
CA GLU A 116 15.82 0.37 2.36
C GLU A 116 15.69 -0.63 1.22
N GLU A 117 15.26 -1.87 1.53
CA GLU A 117 14.98 -2.90 0.52
C GLU A 117 13.85 -2.47 -0.42
N LEU A 118 12.81 -1.85 0.12
CA LEU A 118 11.66 -1.38 -0.65
C LEU A 118 12.10 -0.32 -1.66
N THR A 119 12.77 0.74 -1.22
CA THR A 119 13.23 1.83 -2.09
C THR A 119 14.17 1.31 -3.18
N ALA A 120 15.13 0.45 -2.83
CA ALA A 120 16.03 -0.17 -3.80
C ALA A 120 15.29 -1.01 -4.85
N HIS A 121 14.24 -1.74 -4.46
CA HIS A 121 13.40 -2.46 -5.40
C HIS A 121 12.65 -1.52 -6.35
N LEU A 122 12.00 -0.49 -5.80
CA LEU A 122 11.19 0.46 -6.56
C LEU A 122 12.02 1.21 -7.61
N GLU A 123 13.25 1.59 -7.28
CA GLU A 123 14.20 2.18 -8.22
C GLU A 123 14.53 1.22 -9.36
N ARG A 124 14.88 -0.03 -9.02
CA ARG A 124 15.25 -1.07 -9.99
C ARG A 124 14.13 -1.39 -10.98
N VAL A 125 12.87 -1.38 -10.53
CA VAL A 125 11.71 -1.68 -11.39
C VAL A 125 11.10 -0.43 -12.04
N GLY A 126 11.61 0.76 -11.74
CA GLY A 126 11.08 2.02 -12.24
C GLY A 126 9.63 2.24 -11.81
N HIS A 127 9.34 2.12 -10.51
CA HIS A 127 8.00 2.31 -9.98
C HIS A 127 7.51 3.76 -10.18
N PRO A 128 6.30 4.00 -10.70
CA PRO A 128 5.83 5.35 -11.04
C PRO A 128 5.76 6.30 -9.84
N ALA A 129 5.49 5.79 -8.63
CA ALA A 129 5.48 6.58 -7.40
C ALA A 129 6.74 7.46 -7.23
N LEU A 130 7.92 6.97 -7.61
CA LEU A 130 9.18 7.71 -7.47
C LEU A 130 9.29 8.93 -8.42
N GLN A 131 8.49 8.97 -9.48
CA GLN A 131 8.48 10.05 -10.48
C GLN A 131 7.34 11.05 -10.28
N MET A 132 6.41 10.74 -9.37
CA MET A 132 5.29 11.63 -9.05
C MET A 132 5.75 12.77 -8.14
N PRO A 133 4.99 13.88 -8.06
CA PRO A 133 5.24 14.92 -7.06
C PRO A 133 5.36 14.34 -5.66
N ALA A 134 6.10 15.02 -4.77
CA ALA A 134 6.21 14.61 -3.38
C ALA A 134 4.80 14.50 -2.76
N ILE A 135 4.55 13.41 -2.05
CA ILE A 135 3.28 13.15 -1.35
C ILE A 135 3.15 13.97 -0.05
N LEU A 136 4.24 14.60 0.39
CA LEU A 136 4.33 15.53 1.52
C LEU A 136 4.81 16.91 1.05
#